data_AF-I4G4K9-F1
#
_entry.id   AF-I4G4K9-F1
#
_cell.length_a   1.000
_cell.length_b   1.000
_cell.length_c   1.000
_cell.angle_alpha   90.00
_cell.angle_beta   90.00
_cell.angle_gamma   90.00
#
_symmetry.space_group_name_H-M   'P 1'
#
loop_
_entity.id
_entity.type
_entity.pdbx_description
1 polymer ?
#
loop_
_entity_poly.entity_id
_entity_poly.type
_entity_poly.pdbx_seq_one_letter_code
_entity_poly.pdbx_strand_id
1 'polypeptide(L)'
;MPGMRRADRRDSNSDNERNNPRSRQPEPPSYHELKQQRDNARGDKFLLQQEKAQLQQQLQTSQLAVDEWEQRATQNNQLYLSEQQRYQQTLCLYNEEKAKTVELIAKYQEADARRTQYLTLYNEAQELLKRERRSKAGIKGWETRRKIENERLKQEIAEMVVLLRESLASKDEAVNNLYALAERMDRIQQLVDSVEVESTGNPVGLLQKLKRIWLAIKDILSE
;
A
#
# COMPACT_ATOMS: atom_id res chain seq x y z
N MET A 1 -50.89 112.06 -112.36
CA MET A 1 -50.12 112.14 -111.11
C MET A 1 -50.82 111.31 -110.03
N PRO A 2 -50.39 110.07 -109.76
CA PRO A 2 -50.58 109.44 -108.46
C PRO A 2 -49.22 109.17 -107.83
N GLY A 3 -48.96 109.86 -106.71
CA GLY A 3 -47.70 109.76 -105.97
C GLY A 3 -47.49 108.38 -105.37
N MET A 4 -46.25 107.89 -105.47
CA MET A 4 -45.76 106.69 -104.78
C MET A 4 -46.16 106.72 -103.30
N ARG A 5 -46.79 105.65 -102.83
CA ARG A 5 -47.12 105.47 -101.42
C ARG A 5 -45.82 105.38 -100.62
N ARG A 6 -45.78 106.04 -99.46
CA ARG A 6 -44.62 106.07 -98.55
C ARG A 6 -44.10 104.67 -98.15
N ALA A 7 -44.92 103.62 -98.29
CA ALA A 7 -44.57 102.24 -97.95
C ALA A 7 -43.57 101.57 -98.92
N ASP A 8 -43.40 102.10 -100.14
CA ASP A 8 -42.53 101.47 -101.16
C ASP A 8 -41.13 102.10 -101.25
N ARG A 9 -40.82 103.08 -100.40
CA ARG A 9 -39.47 103.62 -100.23
C ARG A 9 -38.70 102.70 -99.28
N ARG A 10 -38.24 101.55 -99.78
CA ARG A 10 -37.20 100.77 -99.11
C ARG A 10 -35.90 101.55 -99.18
N ASP A 11 -35.51 102.11 -98.05
CA ASP A 11 -34.17 102.62 -97.82
C ASP A 11 -33.26 101.45 -97.39
N SER A 12 -31.97 101.53 -97.71
CA SER A 12 -30.95 100.52 -97.38
C SER A 12 -30.84 100.20 -95.88
N ASN A 13 -31.53 100.94 -95.01
CA ASN A 13 -31.59 100.73 -93.57
C ASN A 13 -32.60 99.63 -93.17
N SER A 14 -33.68 99.46 -93.95
CA SER A 14 -34.72 98.45 -93.67
C SER A 14 -34.26 97.00 -93.92
N ASP A 15 -33.30 96.79 -94.82
CA ASP A 15 -32.65 95.49 -95.01
C ASP A 15 -31.65 95.14 -93.89
N ASN A 16 -31.15 96.14 -93.15
CA ASN A 16 -30.17 95.94 -92.06
C ASN A 16 -30.84 95.41 -90.78
N GLU A 17 -32.09 95.81 -90.47
CA GLU A 17 -32.87 95.31 -89.33
C GLU A 17 -33.32 93.86 -89.50
N ARG A 18 -33.45 93.39 -90.75
CA ARG A 18 -33.81 92.00 -91.08
C ARG A 18 -32.61 91.04 -91.00
N ASN A 19 -31.42 91.51 -91.39
CA ASN A 19 -30.21 90.69 -91.39
C ASN A 19 -29.52 90.63 -90.01
N ASN A 20 -29.77 91.61 -89.13
CA ASN A 20 -29.30 91.62 -87.74
C ASN A 20 -30.47 91.87 -86.77
N PRO A 21 -31.26 90.85 -86.40
CA PRO A 21 -32.29 91.00 -85.38
C PRO A 21 -31.62 91.31 -84.04
N ARG A 22 -31.78 92.54 -83.55
CA ARG A 22 -31.41 92.90 -82.17
C ARG A 22 -32.26 92.03 -81.24
N SER A 23 -31.65 91.05 -80.58
CA SER A 23 -32.32 90.36 -79.48
C SER A 23 -32.77 91.40 -78.47
N ARG A 24 -34.06 91.39 -78.10
CA ARG A 24 -34.52 92.14 -76.93
C ARG A 24 -33.80 91.53 -75.74
N GLN A 25 -32.72 92.19 -75.32
CA GLN A 25 -32.09 91.92 -74.04
C GLN A 25 -33.21 92.05 -72.99
N PRO A 26 -33.43 91.04 -72.14
CA PRO A 26 -34.36 91.18 -71.03
C PRO A 26 -33.97 92.42 -70.23
N GLU A 27 -34.96 93.24 -69.85
CA GLU A 27 -34.69 94.44 -69.05
C GLU A 27 -33.92 94.02 -67.79
N PRO A 28 -32.83 94.73 -67.44
CA PRO A 28 -32.07 94.38 -66.26
C PRO A 28 -32.99 94.42 -65.04
N PRO A 29 -32.95 93.41 -64.17
CA PRO A 29 -33.83 93.31 -63.02
C PRO A 29 -33.80 94.61 -62.21
N SER A 30 -34.99 94.99 -61.71
CA SER A 30 -35.16 96.21 -60.94
C SER A 30 -34.19 96.21 -59.75
N TYR A 31 -33.65 97.38 -59.42
CA TYR A 31 -32.74 97.54 -58.28
C TYR A 31 -33.29 96.90 -56.98
N HIS A 32 -34.62 96.94 -56.79
CA HIS A 32 -35.28 96.33 -55.64
C HIS A 32 -35.26 94.79 -55.67
N GLU A 33 -35.44 94.16 -56.83
CA GLU A 33 -35.34 92.70 -57.00
C GLU A 33 -33.91 92.21 -56.83
N LEU A 34 -32.93 92.93 -57.41
CA LEU A 34 -31.51 92.66 -57.21
C LEU A 34 -31.10 92.78 -55.74
N LYS A 35 -31.63 93.79 -55.04
CA LYS A 35 -31.41 93.96 -53.60
C LYS A 35 -31.98 92.80 -52.80
N GLN A 36 -33.21 92.37 -53.11
CA GLN A 36 -33.87 91.24 -52.44
C GLN A 36 -33.13 89.92 -52.68
N GLN A 37 -32.69 89.65 -53.91
CA GLN A 37 -31.87 88.46 -54.23
C GLN A 37 -30.54 88.46 -53.49
N ARG A 38 -29.88 89.62 -53.40
CA ARG A 38 -28.63 89.77 -52.63
C ARG A 38 -28.86 89.51 -51.15
N ASP A 39 -29.95 90.01 -50.59
CA ASP A 39 -30.26 89.85 -49.17
C ASP A 39 -30.65 88.39 -48.83
N ASN A 40 -31.38 87.70 -49.72
CA ASN A 40 -31.64 86.26 -49.62
C ASN A 40 -30.35 85.43 -49.72
N ALA A 41 -29.49 85.70 -50.72
CA ALA A 41 -28.21 85.01 -50.88
C ALA A 41 -27.26 85.23 -49.68
N ARG A 42 -27.36 86.39 -49.01
CA ARG A 42 -26.65 86.63 -47.74
C ARG A 42 -27.22 85.80 -46.59
N GLY A 43 -28.55 85.67 -46.51
CA GLY A 43 -29.22 84.79 -45.57
C GLY A 43 -28.83 83.33 -45.75
N ASP A 44 -28.91 82.82 -46.99
CA ASP A 44 -28.54 81.44 -47.32
C ASP A 44 -27.06 81.17 -47.05
N LYS A 45 -26.17 82.12 -47.41
CA LYS A 45 -24.75 82.03 -47.09
C LYS A 45 -24.52 81.94 -45.59
N PHE A 46 -25.24 82.73 -44.78
CA PHE A 46 -25.13 82.71 -43.33
C PHE A 46 -25.60 81.37 -42.75
N LEU A 47 -26.73 80.84 -43.21
CA LEU A 47 -27.26 79.53 -42.79
C LEU A 47 -26.29 78.39 -43.15
N LEU A 48 -25.77 78.36 -44.38
CA LEU A 48 -24.77 77.37 -44.81
C LEU A 48 -23.46 77.48 -44.00
N GLN A 49 -23.06 78.69 -43.60
CA GLN A 49 -21.89 78.89 -42.75
C GLN A 49 -22.12 78.33 -41.35
N GLN A 50 -23.33 78.52 -40.80
CA GLN A 50 -23.74 77.97 -39.52
C GLN A 50 -23.79 76.43 -39.56
N GLU A 51 -24.40 75.86 -40.60
CA GLU A 51 -24.51 74.41 -40.79
C GLU A 51 -23.12 73.78 -40.96
N LYS A 52 -22.23 74.41 -41.75
CA LYS A 52 -20.85 73.96 -41.89
C LYS A 52 -20.11 73.96 -40.55
N ALA A 53 -20.28 74.98 -39.73
CA ALA A 53 -19.67 75.04 -38.41
C ALA A 53 -20.20 73.93 -37.48
N GLN A 54 -21.51 73.67 -37.51
CA GLN A 54 -22.13 72.59 -36.72
C GLN A 54 -21.65 71.20 -37.17
N LEU A 55 -21.62 70.94 -38.47
CA LEU A 55 -21.12 69.67 -39.03
C LEU A 55 -19.64 69.46 -38.68
N GLN A 56 -18.84 70.52 -38.73
CA GLN A 56 -17.42 70.45 -38.39
C GLN A 56 -17.21 70.12 -36.89
N GLN A 57 -18.07 70.65 -36.02
CA GLN A 57 -18.06 70.32 -34.59
C GLN A 57 -18.56 68.89 -34.31
N GLN A 58 -19.59 68.43 -35.02
CA GLN A 58 -20.07 67.05 -34.95
C GLN A 58 -19.03 66.04 -35.44
N LEU A 59 -18.29 66.38 -36.49
CA LEU A 59 -17.20 65.55 -37.00
C LEU A 59 -16.08 65.41 -35.97
N GLN A 60 -15.66 66.53 -35.35
CA GLN A 60 -14.64 66.52 -34.30
C GLN A 60 -15.06 65.71 -33.07
N THR A 61 -16.30 65.88 -32.61
CA THR A 61 -16.82 65.10 -31.47
C THR A 61 -16.94 63.61 -31.79
N SER A 62 -17.34 63.26 -33.02
CA SER A 62 -17.40 61.86 -33.46
C SER A 62 -16.02 61.24 -33.56
N GLN A 63 -15.02 61.97 -34.06
CA GLN A 63 -13.62 61.50 -34.11
C GLN A 63 -13.07 61.22 -32.71
N LEU A 64 -13.26 62.14 -31.76
CA LEU A 64 -12.86 61.94 -30.37
C LEU A 64 -13.55 60.72 -29.74
N ALA A 65 -14.84 60.53 -30.02
CA ALA A 65 -15.56 59.36 -29.51
C ALA A 65 -14.99 58.06 -30.08
N VAL A 66 -14.66 58.01 -31.38
CA VAL A 66 -14.03 56.84 -32.01
C VAL A 66 -12.69 56.52 -31.35
N ASP A 67 -11.83 57.52 -31.15
CA ASP A 67 -10.53 57.34 -30.49
C ASP A 67 -10.69 56.80 -29.05
N GLU A 68 -11.67 57.31 -28.28
CA GLU A 68 -11.98 56.79 -26.95
C GLU A 68 -12.45 55.33 -26.99
N TRP A 69 -13.29 54.96 -27.96
CA TRP A 69 -13.75 53.59 -28.12
C TRP A 69 -12.63 52.64 -28.53
N GLU A 70 -11.73 53.06 -29.40
CA GLU A 70 -10.54 52.28 -29.77
C GLU A 70 -9.62 52.06 -28.57
N GLN A 71 -9.38 53.10 -27.76
CA GLN A 71 -8.59 52.98 -26.53
C GLN A 71 -9.26 52.02 -25.53
N ARG A 72 -10.57 52.12 -25.34
CA ARG A 72 -11.30 51.19 -24.45
C ARG A 72 -11.27 49.76 -24.98
N ALA A 73 -11.43 49.56 -26.29
CA ALA A 73 -11.39 48.24 -26.90
C ALA A 73 -10.00 47.60 -26.76
N THR A 74 -8.93 48.36 -26.97
CA THR A 74 -7.55 47.87 -26.80
C THR A 74 -7.25 47.54 -25.34
N GLN A 75 -7.63 48.39 -24.39
CA GLN A 75 -7.48 48.12 -22.95
C GLN A 75 -8.27 46.87 -22.52
N ASN A 76 -9.52 46.74 -22.97
CA ASN A 76 -10.35 45.59 -22.62
C ASN A 76 -9.77 44.27 -23.20
N ASN A 77 -9.26 44.32 -24.43
CA ASN A 77 -8.59 43.17 -25.04
C ASN A 77 -7.33 42.76 -24.24
N GLN A 78 -6.50 43.73 -23.83
CA GLN A 78 -5.33 43.47 -22.99
C GLN A 78 -5.71 42.82 -21.64
N LEU A 79 -6.75 43.34 -20.99
CA LEU A 79 -7.27 42.75 -19.74
C LEU A 79 -7.73 41.30 -19.97
N TYR A 80 -8.51 41.06 -21.02
CA TYR A 80 -8.99 39.73 -21.38
C TYR A 80 -7.83 38.74 -21.59
N LEU A 81 -6.82 39.13 -22.35
CA LEU A 81 -5.63 38.30 -22.57
C LEU A 81 -4.87 38.02 -21.27
N SER A 82 -4.74 39.02 -20.39
CA SER A 82 -4.07 38.83 -19.09
C SER A 82 -4.83 37.85 -18.19
N GLU A 83 -6.16 37.93 -18.16
CA GLU A 83 -7.01 37.03 -17.38
C GLU A 83 -7.00 35.62 -17.95
N GLN A 84 -7.00 35.47 -19.27
CA GLN A 84 -6.84 34.19 -19.93
C GLN A 84 -5.51 33.52 -19.55
N GLN A 85 -4.40 34.27 -19.55
CA GLN A 85 -3.10 33.77 -19.13
C GLN A 85 -3.08 33.37 -17.64
N ARG A 86 -3.65 34.20 -16.76
CA ARG A 86 -3.78 33.89 -15.33
C ARG A 86 -4.59 32.62 -15.09
N TYR A 87 -5.68 32.44 -15.82
CA TYR A 87 -6.52 31.25 -15.72
C TYR A 87 -5.75 29.99 -16.16
N GLN A 88 -5.02 30.07 -17.27
CA GLN A 88 -4.16 28.97 -17.74
C GLN A 88 -3.08 28.61 -16.71
N GLN A 89 -2.41 29.60 -16.14
CA GLN A 89 -1.41 29.39 -15.08
C GLN A 89 -2.02 28.70 -13.85
N THR A 90 -3.20 29.16 -13.42
CA THR A 90 -3.92 28.58 -12.28
C THR A 90 -4.30 27.13 -12.54
N LEU A 91 -4.78 26.81 -13.75
CA LEU A 91 -5.07 25.43 -14.15
C LEU A 91 -3.83 24.54 -14.14
N CYS A 92 -2.68 25.03 -14.62
CA CYS A 92 -1.43 24.29 -14.57
C CYS A 92 -1.03 23.96 -13.12
N LEU A 93 -1.02 24.96 -12.24
CA LEU A 93 -0.70 24.77 -10.82
C LEU A 93 -1.66 23.80 -10.13
N TYR A 94 -2.96 23.91 -10.41
CA TYR A 94 -3.96 22.98 -9.89
C TYR A 94 -3.68 21.53 -10.32
N ASN A 95 -3.33 21.32 -11.60
CA ASN A 95 -3.02 19.99 -12.10
C ASN A 95 -1.72 19.43 -11.49
N GLU A 96 -0.72 20.27 -11.25
CA GLU A 96 0.51 19.89 -10.55
C GLU A 96 0.23 19.46 -9.11
N GLU A 97 -0.56 20.22 -8.36
CA GLU A 97 -0.96 19.85 -6.99
C GLU A 97 -1.82 18.58 -6.97
N LYS A 98 -2.69 18.41 -7.98
CA LYS A 98 -3.43 17.17 -8.15
C LYS A 98 -2.51 15.97 -8.41
N ALA A 99 -1.44 16.13 -9.19
CA ALA A 99 -0.46 15.06 -9.39
C ALA A 99 0.30 14.74 -8.09
N LYS A 100 0.78 15.76 -7.37
CA LYS A 100 1.48 15.60 -6.08
C LYS A 100 0.62 14.89 -5.03
N THR A 101 -0.66 15.24 -4.96
CA THR A 101 -1.59 14.60 -4.01
C THR A 101 -1.81 13.12 -4.34
N VAL A 102 -1.93 12.77 -5.63
CA VAL A 102 -2.01 11.37 -6.06
C VAL A 102 -0.74 10.60 -5.68
N GLU A 103 0.44 11.17 -5.91
CA GLU A 103 1.72 10.55 -5.51
C GLU A 103 1.81 10.36 -3.99
N LEU A 104 1.37 11.36 -3.21
CA LEU A 104 1.37 11.28 -1.76
C LEU A 104 0.43 10.18 -1.25
N ILE A 105 -0.76 10.04 -1.85
CA ILE A 105 -1.70 8.97 -1.54
C ILE A 105 -1.08 7.59 -1.84
N ALA A 106 -0.40 7.44 -2.98
CA ALA A 106 0.27 6.19 -3.33
C ALA A 106 1.36 5.83 -2.31
N LYS A 107 2.21 6.79 -1.93
CA LYS A 107 3.25 6.59 -0.88
C LYS A 107 2.64 6.22 0.47
N TYR A 108 1.52 6.84 0.82
CA TYR A 108 0.80 6.53 2.06
C TYR A 108 0.26 5.09 2.04
N GLN A 109 -0.36 4.66 0.95
CA GLN A 109 -0.87 3.30 0.78
C GLN A 109 0.26 2.27 0.85
N GLU A 110 1.40 2.54 0.21
CA GLU A 110 2.58 1.67 0.33
C GLU A 110 3.09 1.58 1.77
N ALA A 111 3.17 2.70 2.48
CA ALA A 111 3.63 2.72 3.87
C ALA A 111 2.67 1.93 4.78
N ASP A 112 1.36 2.02 4.54
CA ASP A 112 0.36 1.27 5.29
C ASP A 112 0.42 -0.24 4.98
N ALA A 113 0.62 -0.61 3.71
CA ALA A 113 0.88 -2.00 3.31
C ALA A 113 2.15 -2.57 3.98
N ARG A 114 3.23 -1.78 4.06
CA ARG A 114 4.45 -2.19 4.77
C ARG A 114 4.20 -2.34 6.27
N ARG A 115 3.48 -1.40 6.88
CA ARG A 115 3.13 -1.44 8.30
C ARG A 115 2.34 -2.71 8.64
N THR A 116 1.34 -3.04 7.83
CA THR A 116 0.52 -4.24 8.03
C THR A 116 1.38 -5.51 7.91
N GLN A 117 2.27 -5.60 6.92
CA GLN A 117 3.24 -6.70 6.80
C GLN A 117 4.17 -6.82 8.02
N TYR A 118 4.67 -5.71 8.55
CA TYR A 118 5.49 -5.75 9.76
C TYR A 118 4.71 -6.26 10.97
N LEU A 119 3.45 -5.86 11.11
CA LEU A 119 2.59 -6.32 12.19
C LEU A 119 2.31 -7.83 12.09
N THR A 120 2.07 -8.36 10.89
CA THR A 120 1.87 -9.81 10.70
C THR A 120 3.12 -10.59 11.08
N LEU A 121 4.29 -10.20 10.57
CA LEU A 121 5.56 -10.85 10.88
C LEU A 121 5.91 -10.78 12.38
N TYR A 122 5.64 -9.64 13.02
CA TYR A 122 5.86 -9.48 14.45
C TYR A 122 4.98 -10.44 15.26
N ASN A 123 3.70 -10.55 14.92
CA ASN A 123 2.77 -11.45 15.59
C ASN A 123 3.15 -12.92 15.38
N GLU A 124 3.56 -13.29 14.15
CA GLU A 124 4.06 -14.62 13.85
C GLU A 124 5.31 -14.96 14.67
N ALA A 125 6.27 -14.04 14.75
CA ALA A 125 7.48 -14.22 15.55
C ALA A 125 7.15 -14.38 17.05
N GLN A 126 6.20 -13.62 17.58
CA GLN A 126 5.71 -13.77 18.96
C GLN A 126 5.10 -15.17 19.20
N GLU A 127 4.28 -15.66 18.27
CA GLU A 127 3.67 -16.99 18.39
C GLU A 127 4.71 -18.12 18.26
N LEU A 128 5.67 -18.00 17.35
CA LEU A 128 6.79 -18.94 17.24
C LEU A 128 7.59 -19.00 18.54
N LEU A 129 7.93 -17.84 19.11
CA LEU A 129 8.67 -17.76 20.38
C LEU A 129 7.88 -18.36 21.56
N LYS A 130 6.56 -18.17 21.60
CA LYS A 130 5.70 -18.86 22.60
C LYS A 130 5.72 -20.37 22.42
N ARG A 131 5.64 -20.87 21.17
CA ARG A 131 5.71 -22.31 20.87
C ARG A 131 7.05 -22.91 21.25
N GLU A 132 8.15 -22.24 20.93
CA GLU A 132 9.50 -22.67 21.32
C GLU A 132 9.65 -22.75 22.84
N ARG A 133 9.18 -21.73 23.57
CA ARG A 133 9.22 -21.73 25.05
C ARG A 133 8.42 -22.90 25.64
N ARG A 134 7.23 -23.19 25.09
CA ARG A 134 6.42 -24.35 25.51
C ARG A 134 7.12 -25.68 25.20
N SER A 135 7.72 -25.80 24.02
CA SER A 135 8.47 -27.00 23.61
C SER A 135 9.68 -27.24 24.52
N LYS A 136 10.48 -26.21 24.80
CA LYS A 136 11.61 -26.29 25.74
C LYS A 136 11.17 -26.68 27.15
N ALA A 137 10.07 -26.13 27.64
CA ALA A 137 9.50 -26.53 28.92
C ALA A 137 9.04 -28.00 28.93
N GLY A 138 8.44 -28.45 27.83
CA GLY A 138 8.04 -29.85 27.63
C GLY A 138 9.22 -30.82 27.63
N ILE A 139 10.28 -30.49 26.89
CA ILE A 139 11.53 -31.28 26.83
C ILE A 139 12.16 -31.36 28.22
N LYS A 140 12.34 -30.23 28.91
CA LYS A 140 12.91 -30.20 30.27
C LYS A 140 12.07 -31.03 31.25
N GLY A 141 10.75 -30.95 31.16
CA GLY A 141 9.84 -31.75 31.98
C GLY A 141 9.96 -33.25 31.70
N TRP A 142 10.06 -33.64 30.43
CA TRP A 142 10.27 -35.03 30.03
C TRP A 142 11.63 -35.56 30.51
N GLU A 143 12.71 -34.79 30.34
CA GLU A 143 14.05 -35.16 30.83
C GLU A 143 14.06 -35.37 32.35
N THR A 144 13.38 -34.51 33.09
CA THR A 144 13.27 -34.61 34.55
C THR A 144 12.53 -35.88 34.95
N ARG A 145 11.37 -36.17 34.34
CA ARG A 145 10.60 -37.40 34.60
C ARG A 145 11.42 -38.66 34.25
N ARG A 146 12.06 -38.67 33.09
CA ARG A 146 12.91 -39.78 32.65
C ARG A 146 14.07 -40.04 33.62
N LYS A 147 14.69 -38.97 34.14
CA LYS A 147 15.79 -39.10 35.11
C LYS A 147 15.31 -39.69 36.43
N ILE A 148 14.17 -39.22 36.96
CA ILE A 148 13.56 -39.75 38.18
C ILE A 148 13.22 -41.24 38.01
N GLU A 149 12.57 -41.59 36.90
CA GLU A 149 12.21 -42.99 36.61
C GLU A 149 13.46 -43.88 36.49
N ASN A 150 14.51 -43.41 35.82
CA ASN A 150 15.77 -44.16 35.74
C ASN A 150 16.43 -44.36 37.10
N GLU A 151 16.40 -43.37 37.99
CA GLU A 151 16.94 -43.53 39.34
C GLU A 151 16.11 -44.53 40.16
N ARG A 152 14.78 -44.50 40.03
CA ARG A 152 13.90 -45.50 40.64
C ARG A 152 14.22 -46.92 40.12
N LEU A 153 14.31 -47.10 38.81
CA LEU A 153 14.64 -48.40 38.21
C LEU A 153 16.01 -48.90 38.66
N LYS A 154 17.01 -48.02 38.81
CA LYS A 154 18.32 -48.41 39.35
C LYS A 154 18.24 -48.90 40.79
N GLN A 155 17.43 -48.25 41.63
CA GLN A 155 17.20 -48.67 43.01
C GLN A 155 16.51 -50.05 43.05
N GLU A 156 15.44 -50.24 42.28
CA GLU A 156 14.73 -51.53 42.19
C GLU A 156 15.65 -52.65 41.67
N ILE A 157 16.50 -52.37 40.67
CA ILE A 157 17.50 -53.32 40.20
C ILE A 157 18.52 -53.65 41.30
N ALA A 158 18.99 -52.65 42.05
CA ALA A 158 19.95 -52.86 43.14
C ALA A 158 19.35 -53.75 44.24
N GLU A 159 18.09 -53.51 44.63
CA GLU A 159 17.36 -54.33 45.59
C GLU A 159 17.20 -55.78 45.10
N MET A 160 16.79 -55.97 43.84
CA MET A 160 16.69 -57.30 43.24
C MET A 160 18.05 -58.03 43.21
N VAL A 161 19.14 -57.32 42.95
CA VAL A 161 20.49 -57.90 42.97
C VAL A 161 20.88 -58.38 44.36
N VAL A 162 20.53 -57.64 45.42
CA VAL A 162 20.76 -58.07 46.81
C VAL A 162 19.97 -59.34 47.12
N LEU A 163 18.67 -59.35 46.81
CA LEU A 163 17.80 -60.52 47.02
C LEU A 163 18.30 -61.75 46.26
N LEU A 164 18.78 -61.58 45.03
CA LEU A 164 19.36 -62.68 44.24
C LEU A 164 20.65 -63.21 44.88
N ARG A 165 21.51 -62.33 45.39
CA ARG A 165 22.75 -62.75 46.08
C ARG A 165 22.43 -63.53 47.36
N GLU A 166 21.49 -63.06 48.16
CA GLU A 166 21.03 -63.74 49.38
C GLU A 166 20.41 -65.11 49.04
N SER A 167 19.59 -65.18 48.00
CA SER A 167 18.99 -66.45 47.53
C SER A 167 20.04 -67.44 47.04
N LEU A 168 21.08 -66.98 46.33
CA LEU A 168 22.19 -67.82 45.90
C LEU A 168 23.03 -68.33 47.08
N ALA A 169 23.36 -67.45 48.03
CA ALA A 169 24.10 -67.85 49.24
C ALA A 169 23.33 -68.90 50.05
N SER A 170 22.02 -68.71 50.24
CA SER A 170 21.16 -69.69 50.91
C SER A 170 21.10 -71.03 50.16
N LYS A 171 21.10 -71.01 48.82
CA LYS A 171 21.20 -72.24 48.02
C LYS A 171 22.54 -72.94 48.21
N ASP A 172 23.65 -72.21 48.21
CA ASP A 172 24.98 -72.78 48.43
C ASP A 172 25.09 -73.41 49.83
N GLU A 173 24.55 -72.77 50.87
CA GLU A 173 24.44 -73.34 52.21
C GLU A 173 23.61 -74.63 52.23
N ALA A 174 22.43 -74.63 51.59
CA ALA A 174 21.60 -75.83 51.50
C ALA A 174 22.31 -76.98 50.77
N VAL A 175 23.03 -76.68 49.69
CA VAL A 175 23.83 -77.67 48.94
C VAL A 175 24.97 -78.21 49.80
N ASN A 176 25.71 -77.36 50.52
CA ASN A 176 26.77 -77.79 51.43
C ASN A 176 26.24 -78.70 52.55
N ASN A 177 25.06 -78.37 53.10
CA ASN A 177 24.41 -79.22 54.10
C ASN A 177 24.04 -80.60 53.53
N LEU A 178 23.59 -80.68 52.28
CA LEU A 178 23.32 -81.95 51.60
C LEU A 178 24.59 -82.76 51.36
N TYR A 179 25.72 -82.13 51.00
CA TYR A 179 27.00 -82.82 50.88
C TYR A 179 27.49 -83.38 52.23
N ALA A 180 27.38 -82.60 53.31
CA ALA A 180 27.72 -83.08 54.65
C ALA A 180 26.84 -84.27 55.08
N LEU A 181 25.54 -84.24 54.75
CA LEU A 181 24.65 -85.38 54.97
C LEU A 181 25.07 -86.59 54.15
N ALA A 182 25.40 -86.41 52.87
CA ALA A 182 25.87 -87.49 52.01
C ALA A 182 27.15 -88.14 52.57
N GLU A 183 28.11 -87.36 53.03
CA GLU A 183 29.34 -87.88 53.66
C GLU A 183 29.05 -88.65 54.96
N ARG A 184 28.10 -88.18 55.78
CA ARG A 184 27.64 -88.94 56.95
C ARG A 184 27.00 -90.26 56.55
N MET A 185 26.17 -90.27 55.51
CA MET A 185 25.53 -91.48 54.99
C MET A 185 26.58 -92.46 54.44
N ASP A 186 27.60 -91.98 53.71
CA ASP A 186 28.70 -92.80 53.21
C ASP A 186 29.51 -93.42 54.36
N ARG A 187 29.81 -92.65 55.41
CA ARG A 187 30.49 -93.19 56.62
C ARG A 187 29.64 -94.27 57.31
N ILE A 188 28.34 -94.06 57.43
CA ILE A 188 27.41 -95.08 57.97
C ILE A 188 27.42 -96.32 57.06
N GLN A 189 27.34 -96.14 55.74
CA GLN A 189 27.33 -97.25 54.78
C GLN A 189 28.63 -98.06 54.88
N GLN A 190 29.80 -97.43 54.95
CA GLN A 190 31.08 -98.12 55.15
C GLN A 190 31.11 -98.93 56.46
N LEU A 191 30.55 -98.40 57.54
CA LEU A 191 30.44 -99.12 58.81
C LEU A 191 29.51 -100.34 58.68
N VAL A 192 28.40 -100.21 57.95
CA VAL A 192 27.47 -101.32 57.67
C VAL A 192 28.13 -102.38 56.80
N ASP A 193 28.77 -101.99 55.69
CA ASP A 193 29.48 -102.89 54.77
C ASP A 193 30.62 -103.65 55.49
N SER A 194 31.26 -103.03 56.49
CA SER A 194 32.29 -103.67 57.32
C SER A 194 31.78 -104.86 58.15
N VAL A 195 30.46 -104.97 58.38
CA VAL A 195 29.83 -106.12 59.04
C VAL A 195 29.76 -107.31 58.10
N GLU A 196 29.51 -107.07 56.82
CA GLU A 196 29.33 -108.11 55.81
C GLU A 196 30.65 -108.81 55.44
N VAL A 197 31.77 -108.08 55.46
CA VAL A 197 33.08 -108.57 54.99
C VAL A 197 33.81 -109.52 55.97
N GLU A 198 33.52 -109.48 57.28
CA GLU A 198 34.27 -110.21 58.32
C GLU A 198 33.45 -111.25 59.12
N SER A 199 32.30 -111.70 58.59
CA SER A 199 31.45 -112.67 59.28
C SER A 199 32.04 -114.09 59.24
N THR A 200 33.08 -114.35 60.06
CA THR A 200 33.61 -115.70 60.27
C THR A 200 33.73 -116.04 61.77
N GLY A 201 32.77 -116.84 62.26
CA GLY A 201 33.04 -117.86 63.28
C GLY A 201 32.71 -117.60 64.77
N ASN A 202 32.44 -116.37 65.24
CA ASN A 202 32.16 -116.13 66.67
C ASN A 202 30.91 -115.27 66.95
N PRO A 203 29.79 -115.86 67.44
CA PRO A 203 28.53 -115.15 67.65
C PRO A 203 28.60 -114.06 68.73
N VAL A 204 29.46 -114.21 69.75
CA VAL A 204 29.66 -113.20 70.79
C VAL A 204 30.45 -112.01 70.25
N GLY A 205 31.43 -112.25 69.39
CA GLY A 205 32.21 -111.20 68.71
C GLY A 205 31.36 -110.36 67.75
N LEU A 206 30.43 -111.00 67.04
CA LEU A 206 29.47 -110.33 66.15
C LEU A 206 28.58 -109.35 66.92
N LEU A 207 28.01 -109.77 68.05
CA LEU A 207 27.14 -108.92 68.89
C LEU A 207 27.90 -107.73 69.47
N GLN A 208 29.17 -107.92 69.87
CA GLN A 208 30.01 -106.82 70.35
C GLN A 208 30.37 -105.84 69.22
N LYS A 209 30.62 -106.32 68.00
CA LYS A 209 30.89 -105.49 66.82
C LYS A 209 29.66 -104.68 66.42
N LEU A 210 28.48 -105.31 66.39
CA LEU A 210 27.20 -104.62 66.16
C LEU A 210 26.94 -103.53 67.21
N LYS A 211 27.22 -103.80 68.49
CA LYS A 211 27.10 -102.79 69.55
C LYS A 211 28.05 -101.60 69.32
N ARG A 212 29.29 -101.84 68.88
CA ARG A 212 30.27 -100.77 68.57
C ARG A 212 29.85 -99.96 67.35
N ILE A 213 29.40 -100.63 66.29
CA ILE A 213 28.92 -99.98 65.07
C ILE A 213 27.66 -99.17 65.35
N TRP A 214 26.72 -99.68 66.15
CA TRP A 214 25.55 -98.93 66.58
C TRP A 214 25.90 -97.66 67.35
N LEU A 215 26.90 -97.73 68.25
CA LEU A 215 27.40 -96.54 68.95
C LEU A 215 28.04 -95.56 67.97
N ALA A 216 28.87 -96.02 67.03
CA ALA A 216 29.49 -95.17 66.01
C ALA A 216 28.47 -94.50 65.08
N ILE A 217 27.42 -95.23 64.65
CA ILE A 217 26.31 -94.67 63.88
C ILE A 217 25.56 -93.61 64.70
N LYS A 218 25.30 -93.89 65.98
CA LYS A 218 24.65 -92.93 66.87
C LYS A 218 25.46 -91.65 67.03
N ASP A 219 26.79 -91.77 67.12
CA ASP A 219 27.68 -90.61 67.20
C ASP A 219 27.65 -89.81 65.88
N ILE A 220 27.73 -90.46 64.71
CA ILE A 220 27.65 -89.79 63.39
C ILE A 220 26.29 -89.09 63.18
N LEU A 221 25.19 -89.68 63.65
CA LEU A 221 23.85 -89.07 63.57
C LEU A 221 23.69 -87.86 64.52
N SER A 222 24.58 -87.70 65.50
CA SER A 222 24.55 -86.60 66.46
C SER A 222 25.46 -85.42 66.10
N GLU A 223 26.34 -85.60 65.10
CA GLU A 223 27.06 -84.50 64.44
C GLU A 223 26.09 -83.55 63.72
#